data_AF-A0A946GKS9-F1
#
_entry.id   AF-A0A946GKS9-F1
#
_cell.length_a   1.000
_cell.length_b   1.000
_cell.length_c   1.000
_cell.angle_alpha   90.00
_cell.angle_beta   90.00
_cell.angle_gamma   90.00
#
_symmetry.space_group_name_H-M   'P 1'
#
loop_
_entity.id
_entity.type
_entity.pdbx_description
1 polymer ?
#
loop_
_entity_poly.entity_id
_entity_poly.type
_entity_poly.pdbx_seq_one_letter_code
_entity_poly.pdbx_strand_id
1 'polypeptide(L)'
;LREVLEYDTSLQYNVFGPVHPWNRDGDKTGENLRSAMAQNPNLYLLVQSGYFDGGTDYFNAKYTMWNLDPSGRLQDRMTWEGYESGHMMYLREEDLETSNEHIREFVQKALQAGTKPAKY
;
A
#
# COMPACT_ATOMS: atom_id res chain seq x y z
N LEU A 1 24.21 -9.56 1.42
CA LEU A 1 24.42 -10.14 2.77
C LEU A 1 25.75 -10.88 2.86
N ARG A 2 25.95 -12.00 2.17
CA ARG A 2 27.23 -12.72 2.21
C ARG A 2 28.40 -11.98 1.56
N GLU A 3 28.18 -11.32 0.41
CA GLU A 3 29.28 -10.64 -0.30
C GLU A 3 29.50 -9.20 0.17
N VAL A 4 28.41 -8.46 0.40
CA VAL A 4 28.50 -7.04 0.80
C VAL A 4 28.73 -6.84 2.30
N LEU A 5 28.13 -7.69 3.13
CA LEU A 5 28.23 -7.58 4.60
C LEU A 5 29.14 -8.66 5.20
N GLU A 6 29.76 -9.50 4.36
CA GLU A 6 30.62 -10.64 4.76
C GLU A 6 29.98 -11.55 5.82
N TYR A 7 28.64 -11.57 5.88
CA TYR A 7 27.90 -12.25 6.92
C TYR A 7 27.63 -13.71 6.52
N ASP A 8 28.36 -14.64 7.14
CA ASP A 8 28.18 -16.07 6.94
C ASP A 8 27.22 -16.67 7.98
N THR A 9 26.17 -17.34 7.51
CA THR A 9 25.17 -17.96 8.38
C THR A 9 24.70 -19.29 7.79
N SER A 10 24.41 -20.25 8.67
CA SER A 10 23.78 -21.53 8.33
C SER A 10 22.25 -21.44 8.25
N LEU A 11 21.67 -20.26 8.50
CA LEU A 11 20.23 -20.04 8.38
C LEU A 11 19.79 -20.19 6.92
N GLN A 12 18.79 -21.02 6.68
CA GLN A 12 18.23 -21.25 5.36
C GLN A 12 17.42 -20.02 4.92
N TYR A 13 17.78 -19.44 3.77
CA TYR A 13 17.01 -18.34 3.18
C TYR A 13 15.77 -18.89 2.49
N ASN A 14 14.60 -18.64 3.10
CA ASN A 14 13.32 -19.05 2.53
C ASN A 14 12.82 -17.98 1.57
N VAL A 15 12.73 -18.32 0.28
CA VAL A 15 12.15 -17.42 -0.75
C VAL A 15 10.64 -17.28 -0.56
N PHE A 16 9.98 -18.32 -0.04
CA PHE A 16 8.57 -18.34 0.34
C PHE A 16 8.41 -19.15 1.63
N GLY A 17 7.45 -18.77 2.49
CA GLY A 17 7.08 -19.54 3.67
C GLY A 17 5.98 -20.57 3.37
N PRO A 18 5.83 -21.64 4.16
CA PRO A 18 4.74 -22.62 4.05
C PRO A 18 3.42 -22.02 4.60
N VAL A 19 2.98 -20.93 3.99
CA VAL A 19 1.81 -20.14 4.43
C VAL A 19 0.49 -20.63 3.85
N HIS A 20 0.53 -21.67 3.02
CA HIS A 20 -0.65 -22.24 2.38
C HIS A 20 -1.17 -23.48 3.14
N PRO A 21 -2.50 -23.64 3.31
CA PRO A 21 -3.55 -22.73 2.85
C PRO A 21 -3.75 -21.53 3.79
N TRP A 22 -3.84 -20.33 3.20
CA TRP A 22 -4.35 -19.17 3.92
C TRP A 22 -5.82 -19.38 4.26
N ASN A 23 -6.21 -19.18 5.52
CA ASN A 23 -7.64 -19.13 5.85
C ASN A 23 -8.25 -17.86 5.23
N ARG A 24 -9.24 -18.04 4.36
CA ARG A 24 -9.98 -16.96 3.70
C ARG A 24 -11.40 -16.79 4.25
N ASP A 25 -11.79 -17.59 5.23
CA ASP A 25 -13.14 -17.55 5.80
C ASP A 25 -13.39 -16.19 6.46
N GLY A 26 -14.47 -15.53 6.03
CA GLY A 26 -14.90 -14.26 6.60
C GLY A 26 -14.04 -13.04 6.24
N ASP A 27 -13.19 -13.13 5.20
CA ASP A 27 -12.43 -11.96 4.73
C ASP A 27 -13.37 -10.85 4.24
N LYS A 28 -13.36 -9.73 4.95
CA LYS A 28 -14.13 -8.51 4.64
C LYS A 28 -13.22 -7.28 4.60
N THR A 29 -11.93 -7.48 4.34
CA THR A 29 -10.93 -6.41 4.46
C THR A 29 -11.28 -5.19 3.61
N GLY A 30 -11.70 -5.40 2.35
CA GLY A 30 -12.14 -4.31 1.48
C GLY A 30 -13.37 -3.57 2.00
N GLU A 31 -14.43 -4.29 2.38
CA GLU A 31 -15.64 -3.67 2.93
C GLU A 31 -15.40 -2.95 4.26
N ASN A 32 -14.53 -3.50 5.12
CA ASN A 32 -14.14 -2.87 6.37
C ASN A 32 -13.39 -1.55 6.12
N LEU A 33 -12.44 -1.54 5.17
CA LEU A 33 -11.74 -0.33 4.78
C LEU A 33 -12.69 0.72 4.19
N ARG A 34 -13.58 0.30 3.28
CA ARG A 34 -14.62 1.18 2.71
C ARG A 34 -15.49 1.81 3.80
N SER A 35 -15.97 0.99 4.72
CA SER A 35 -16.82 1.43 5.83
C SER A 35 -16.08 2.40 6.75
N ALA A 36 -14.81 2.14 7.07
CA ALA A 36 -13.99 3.04 7.87
C ALA A 36 -13.78 4.40 7.16
N MET A 37 -13.52 4.40 5.85
CA MET A 37 -13.38 5.64 5.07
C MET A 37 -14.69 6.42 4.96
N ALA A 38 -15.83 5.73 4.89
CA ALA A 38 -17.15 6.36 4.88
C ALA A 38 -17.49 7.00 6.23
N GLN A 39 -17.13 6.35 7.34
CA GLN A 39 -17.39 6.84 8.70
C GLN A 39 -16.44 7.95 9.14
N ASN A 40 -15.20 7.97 8.62
CA ASN A 40 -14.22 8.98 8.94
C ASN A 40 -13.89 9.83 7.69
N PRO A 41 -14.48 11.03 7.55
CA PRO A 41 -14.19 11.95 6.45
C PRO A 41 -12.71 12.36 6.35
N ASN A 42 -11.95 12.23 7.45
CA ASN A 42 -10.54 12.57 7.53
C ASN A 42 -9.62 11.35 7.35
N LEU A 43 -10.16 10.17 7.01
CA LEU A 43 -9.34 9.02 6.64
C LEU A 43 -8.96 9.10 5.17
N TYR A 44 -7.65 9.11 4.91
CA TYR A 44 -7.04 9.12 3.59
C TYR A 44 -6.29 7.81 3.36
N LEU A 45 -6.23 7.37 2.10
CA LEU A 45 -5.58 6.13 1.69
C LEU A 45 -4.52 6.43 0.64
N LEU A 46 -3.29 6.00 0.91
CA LEU A 46 -2.21 5.93 -0.07
C LEU A 46 -1.94 4.47 -0.38
N VAL A 47 -1.89 4.13 -1.67
CA VAL A 47 -1.48 2.82 -2.17
C VAL A 47 -0.24 3.01 -3.04
N GLN A 48 0.87 2.37 -2.64
CA GLN A 48 2.11 2.38 -3.40
C GLN A 48 2.28 1.01 -4.06
N SER A 49 2.60 0.99 -5.35
CA SER A 49 2.67 -0.27 -6.12
C SER A 49 3.86 -0.29 -7.07
N GLY A 50 4.60 -1.39 -7.08
CA GLY A 50 5.58 -1.67 -8.12
C GLY A 50 4.91 -2.20 -9.39
N TYR A 51 5.31 -1.69 -10.56
CA TYR A 51 4.80 -2.15 -11.86
C TYR A 51 5.16 -3.62 -12.15
N PHE A 52 6.26 -4.11 -11.60
CA PHE A 52 6.75 -5.47 -11.80
C PHE A 52 6.56 -6.37 -10.57
N ASP A 53 5.61 -6.02 -9.69
CA ASP A 53 5.25 -6.84 -8.54
C ASP A 53 4.42 -8.06 -8.98
N GLY A 54 5.02 -9.25 -8.88
CA GLY A 54 4.36 -10.53 -9.18
C GLY A 54 3.62 -11.16 -7.99
N GLY A 55 3.74 -10.61 -6.78
CA GLY A 55 3.03 -11.06 -5.58
C GLY A 55 1.73 -10.30 -5.35
N THR A 56 1.78 -8.98 -5.54
CA THR A 56 0.63 -8.07 -5.44
C THR A 56 0.63 -7.09 -6.61
N ASP A 57 0.06 -7.49 -7.74
CA ASP A 57 0.11 -6.69 -8.95
C ASP A 57 -0.62 -5.33 -8.80
N TYR A 58 -0.08 -4.32 -9.49
CA TYR A 58 -0.61 -2.96 -9.42
C TYR A 58 -2.04 -2.85 -9.96
N PHE A 59 -2.47 -3.76 -10.84
CA PHE A 59 -3.81 -3.73 -11.40
C PHE A 59 -4.85 -4.16 -10.36
N ASN A 60 -4.58 -5.20 -9.59
CA ASN A 60 -5.40 -5.61 -8.45
C ASN A 60 -5.51 -4.50 -7.39
N ALA A 61 -4.44 -3.73 -7.17
CA ALA A 61 -4.48 -2.55 -6.32
C ALA A 61 -5.47 -1.49 -6.85
N LYS A 62 -5.34 -1.09 -8.13
CA LYS A 62 -6.28 -0.14 -8.77
C LYS A 62 -7.72 -0.67 -8.80
N TYR A 63 -7.89 -1.93 -9.14
CA TYR A 63 -9.19 -2.60 -9.17
C TYR A 63 -9.86 -2.56 -7.79
N THR A 64 -9.12 -2.85 -6.73
CA THR A 64 -9.62 -2.75 -5.36
C THR A 64 -10.05 -1.32 -5.04
N MET A 65 -9.23 -0.32 -5.36
CA MET A 65 -9.57 1.09 -5.15
C MET A 65 -10.84 1.52 -5.88
N TRP A 66 -11.06 1.07 -7.12
CA TRP A 66 -12.29 1.35 -7.85
C TRP A 66 -13.53 0.72 -7.20
N ASN A 67 -13.40 -0.49 -6.64
CA ASN A 67 -14.50 -1.18 -5.96
C ASN A 67 -14.75 -0.66 -4.55
N LEU A 68 -13.77 -0.03 -3.90
CA LEU A 68 -13.97 0.66 -2.62
C LEU A 68 -14.90 1.87 -2.77
N ASP A 69 -14.94 2.51 -3.93
CA ASP A 69 -15.78 3.68 -4.15
C ASP A 69 -16.48 3.69 -5.51
N PRO A 70 -17.54 2.87 -5.67
CA PRO A 70 -18.35 2.87 -6.89
C PRO A 70 -19.05 4.22 -7.13
N SER A 71 -19.18 5.05 -6.08
CA SER A 71 -19.90 6.33 -6.12
C SER A 71 -19.03 7.55 -6.44
N GLY A 72 -17.71 7.40 -6.41
CA GLY A 72 -16.74 8.50 -6.58
C GLY A 72 -16.58 9.44 -5.37
N ARG A 73 -17.23 9.17 -4.22
CA ARG A 73 -17.24 10.04 -3.04
C ARG A 73 -15.96 9.99 -2.19
N LEU A 74 -15.15 8.97 -2.37
CA LEU A 74 -13.89 8.73 -1.66
C LEU A 74 -12.66 9.04 -2.53
N GLN A 75 -12.84 9.26 -3.85
CA GLN A 75 -11.74 9.46 -4.80
C GLN A 75 -10.73 10.54 -4.37
N ASP A 76 -11.20 11.69 -3.89
CA ASP A 76 -10.31 12.79 -3.44
C ASP A 76 -9.40 12.42 -2.27
N ARG A 77 -9.74 11.34 -1.56
CA ARG A 77 -9.04 10.84 -0.37
C ARG A 77 -8.23 9.58 -0.63
N MET A 78 -8.28 9.04 -1.84
CA MET A 78 -7.49 7.89 -2.28
C MET A 78 -6.41 8.36 -3.24
N THR A 79 -5.18 7.91 -3.03
CA THR A 79 -4.03 8.24 -3.87
C THR A 79 -3.28 6.96 -4.20
N TRP A 80 -2.86 6.84 -5.45
CA TRP A 80 -2.12 5.68 -5.94
C TRP A 80 -0.82 6.16 -6.58
N GLU A 81 0.29 5.54 -6.19
CA GLU A 81 1.62 5.85 -6.69
C GLU A 81 2.27 4.59 -7.27
N GLY A 82 2.84 4.73 -8.47
CA GLY A 82 3.43 3.63 -9.23
C GLY A 82 4.93 3.78 -9.40
N TYR A 83 5.67 2.68 -9.22
CA TYR A 83 7.13 2.64 -9.25
C TYR A 83 7.63 1.59 -10.26
N GLU A 84 8.78 1.84 -10.90
CA GLU A 84 9.38 0.87 -11.85
C GLU A 84 10.02 -0.34 -11.17
N SER A 85 9.78 -0.54 -9.88
CA SER A 85 10.22 -1.69 -9.11
C SER A 85 9.19 -2.82 -9.06
N GLY A 86 9.59 -3.94 -8.43
CA GLY A 86 8.69 -5.04 -8.07
C GLY A 86 8.12 -4.89 -6.66
N HIS A 87 7.84 -6.03 -6.01
CA HIS A 87 7.21 -6.10 -4.67
C HIS A 87 7.93 -5.27 -3.61
N MET A 88 9.27 -5.36 -3.60
CA MET A 88 10.12 -4.63 -2.67
C MET A 88 10.58 -3.32 -3.33
N MET A 89 9.64 -2.40 -3.55
CA MET A 89 9.89 -1.17 -4.31
C MET A 89 11.04 -0.31 -3.77
N TYR A 90 11.33 -0.43 -2.48
CA TYR A 90 12.41 0.26 -1.79
C TYR A 90 13.81 -0.28 -2.08
N LEU A 91 13.96 -1.37 -2.85
CA LEU A 91 15.27 -1.91 -3.21
C LEU A 91 15.94 -1.15 -4.35
N ARG A 92 15.16 -0.50 -5.22
CA ARG A 92 15.69 0.42 -6.22
C ARG A 92 15.80 1.81 -5.59
N GLU A 93 16.98 2.39 -5.65
CA GLU A 93 17.29 3.64 -4.94
C GLU A 93 16.40 4.81 -5.40
N GLU A 94 16.15 4.92 -6.70
CA GLU A 94 15.30 5.98 -7.25
C GLU A 94 13.83 5.86 -6.80
N ASP A 95 13.33 4.63 -6.72
CA ASP A 95 11.96 4.36 -6.25
C ASP A 95 11.85 4.50 -4.73
N LEU A 96 12.90 4.16 -3.97
CA LEU A 96 12.97 4.42 -2.53
C LEU A 96 12.91 5.91 -2.22
N GLU A 97 13.71 6.72 -2.89
CA GLU A 97 13.73 8.18 -2.72
C GLU A 97 12.35 8.76 -3.00
N THR A 98 11.78 8.43 -4.17
CA THR A 98 10.47 8.91 -4.61
C THR A 98 9.34 8.42 -3.70
N SER A 99 9.37 7.14 -3.31
CA SER A 99 8.41 6.55 -2.36
C SER A 99 8.43 7.27 -1.01
N ASN A 100 9.61 7.60 -0.50
CA ASN A 100 9.73 8.35 0.75
C ASN A 100 9.13 9.75 0.63
N GLU A 101 9.33 10.43 -0.51
CA GLU A 101 8.74 11.75 -0.72
C GLU A 101 7.21 11.69 -0.80
N HIS A 102 6.66 10.74 -1.56
CA HIS A 102 5.20 10.55 -1.64
C HIS A 102 4.58 10.26 -0.26
N ILE A 103 5.28 9.52 0.61
CA ILE A 103 4.83 9.32 2.00
C ILE A 103 4.81 10.65 2.77
N ARG A 104 5.83 11.50 2.64
CA ARG A 104 5.87 12.81 3.30
C ARG A 104 4.73 13.71 2.83
N GLU A 105 4.54 13.81 1.53
CA GLU A 105 3.46 14.58 0.91
C GLU A 105 2.08 14.07 1.37
N PHE A 106 1.89 12.75 1.38
CA PHE A 106 0.66 12.13 1.88
C PHE A 106 0.37 12.48 3.34
N VAL A 107 1.37 12.36 4.22
CA VAL A 107 1.22 12.69 5.65
C VAL A 107 0.87 14.16 5.82
N GLN A 108 1.53 15.07 5.10
CA GLN A 108 1.21 16.49 5.15
C GLN A 108 -0.21 16.79 4.67
N LYS A 109 -0.62 16.19 3.54
CA LYS A 109 -1.99 16.29 2.99
C LYS A 109 -3.03 15.80 3.99
N ALA A 110 -2.81 14.64 4.60
CA ALA A 110 -3.72 14.05 5.59
C ALA A 110 -3.82 14.91 6.87
N LEU A 111 -2.69 15.41 7.37
CA LEU A 111 -2.66 16.33 8.53
C LEU A 111 -3.42 17.61 8.24
N GLN A 112 -3.22 18.22 7.06
CA GLN A 112 -3.91 19.43 6.66
C GLN A 112 -5.43 19.22 6.58
N ALA A 113 -5.87 18.08 6.03
CA ALA A 113 -7.29 17.73 6.00
C ALA A 113 -7.89 17.61 7.40
N GLY A 114 -7.16 16.99 8.33
CA GLY A 114 -7.56 16.83 9.73
C GLY A 114 -7.71 18.14 10.52
N THR A 115 -7.14 19.26 10.04
CA THR A 115 -7.33 20.57 10.68
C THR A 115 -8.74 21.15 10.49
N LYS A 116 -9.49 20.65 9.50
CA LYS A 116 -10.85 21.10 9.21
C LYS A 116 -11.84 20.21 9.97
N PRO A 117 -12.90 20.79 10.56
CA PRO A 117 -13.99 19.99 11.12
C PRO A 117 -14.57 19.08 10.04
N ALA A 118 -14.82 17.82 10.40
CA ALA A 118 -15.48 16.88 9.50
C ALA A 118 -16.85 17.44 9.10
N LYS A 119 -17.06 17.61 7.79
CA LYS A 119 -18.38 17.93 7.23
C LYS A 119 -19.05 16.62 6.82
N TYR A 120 -20.21 16.33 7.41
CA TYR A 120 -21.06 15.19 7.06
C TYR A 120 -22.02 15.55 5.92
#